data_AF-A0A831U648-F1
#
_entry.id   AF-A0A831U648-F1
#
_cell.length_a   1.000
_cell.length_b   1.000
_cell.length_c   1.000
_cell.angle_alpha   90.00
_cell.angle_beta   90.00
_cell.angle_gamma   90.00
#
_symmetry.space_group_name_H-M   'P 1'
#
loop_
_entity.id
_entity.type
_entity.pdbx_description
1 polymer ?
#
loop_
_entity_poly.entity_id
_entity_poly.type
_entity_poly.pdbx_seq_one_letter_code
_entity_poly.pdbx_strand_id
1 'polypeptide(L)'
;MGGFGAQAAALAPRFGSCIVCASLLYPPMQRFVHGVPSRMSRPELEKRKHAFFDLQRRVVAHKTVESWQEIPHAGVVIDLDLTEILRLTALLREEPEYASVHLTLNSVMLKFIAVCLQASPEMNAHVAYNAKTGVGELTTFKSINIATPMRMPDGRMLSPVVRGLESMTLPEVCAAMVELKRQAANTNIDFLLREAAMNDTWERIRKLRLGALLRLYPNLVGRGRLPSPNRREWKVYEAIPKSERITPENLLSATALVSNIG
;
A
#
# COMPACT_ATOMS: atom_id res chain seq x y z
N MET A 1 59.94 16.27 -29.52
CA MET A 1 59.14 15.32 -30.32
C MET A 1 57.71 15.42 -29.79
N GLY A 2 56.90 16.38 -30.23
CA GLY A 2 56.17 16.37 -31.52
C GLY A 2 54.97 15.41 -31.37
N GLY A 3 53.70 15.82 -31.22
CA GLY A 3 53.00 17.02 -31.68
C GLY A 3 52.37 16.75 -33.06
N PHE A 4 51.04 16.83 -33.15
CA PHE A 4 50.12 17.09 -34.29
C PHE A 4 48.79 16.33 -34.06
N GLY A 5 47.59 16.88 -34.19
CA GLY A 5 47.09 18.21 -34.58
C GLY A 5 45.58 18.24 -34.25
N ALA A 6 45.02 19.35 -33.76
CA ALA A 6 44.35 20.42 -34.53
C ALA A 6 42.81 20.34 -34.32
N GLN A 7 42.23 21.21 -33.47
CA GLN A 7 41.66 22.55 -33.76
C GLN A 7 40.28 22.47 -34.44
N ALA A 8 39.28 23.34 -34.23
CA ALA A 8 38.96 24.52 -33.41
C ALA A 8 37.43 24.73 -33.67
N ALA A 9 36.61 25.48 -32.94
CA ALA A 9 36.66 26.91 -32.62
C ALA A 9 35.39 27.19 -31.76
N ALA A 10 35.49 27.88 -30.61
CA ALA A 10 35.28 29.33 -30.43
C ALA A 10 33.79 29.74 -30.54
N LEU A 11 33.19 30.62 -29.74
CA LEU A 11 33.60 31.47 -28.62
C LEU A 11 32.28 32.01 -28.02
N ALA A 12 32.18 32.15 -26.70
CA ALA A 12 31.17 33.01 -26.07
C ALA A 12 31.51 34.50 -26.32
N PRO A 13 30.53 35.42 -26.29
CA PRO A 13 30.64 36.46 -25.26
C PRO A 13 29.31 37.05 -24.73
N ARG A 14 29.33 37.31 -23.41
CA ARG A 14 29.03 38.58 -22.71
C ARG A 14 27.76 39.37 -23.09
N PHE A 15 26.75 39.33 -22.21
CA PHE A 15 25.72 40.36 -22.13
C PHE A 15 26.25 41.59 -21.39
N GLY A 16 26.51 42.65 -22.16
CA GLY A 16 26.59 44.03 -21.71
C GLY A 16 25.35 44.80 -22.17
N SER A 17 24.91 45.71 -21.32
CA SER A 17 23.85 46.71 -21.50
C SER A 17 23.74 47.35 -22.89
N CYS A 18 22.51 47.51 -23.40
CA CYS A 18 22.05 48.80 -23.96
C CYS A 18 20.54 48.79 -24.23
N ILE A 19 19.86 49.70 -23.54
CA ILE A 19 18.48 50.13 -23.77
C ILE A 19 18.48 51.03 -25.01
N VAL A 20 17.89 50.62 -26.14
CA VAL A 20 17.37 51.54 -27.16
C VAL A 20 16.19 50.91 -27.92
N CYS A 21 15.00 51.48 -27.68
CA CYS A 21 13.91 51.77 -28.61
C CYS A 21 13.42 50.67 -29.60
N ALA A 22 12.28 50.06 -29.25
CA ALA A 22 11.34 49.51 -30.23
C ALA A 22 9.89 49.86 -29.81
N SER A 23 9.61 51.15 -29.69
CA SER A 23 8.30 51.70 -29.28
C SER A 23 7.43 52.12 -30.47
N LEU A 24 7.58 51.52 -31.65
CA LEU A 24 6.81 51.92 -32.84
C LEU A 24 6.64 50.76 -33.83
N LEU A 25 5.99 49.66 -33.46
CA LEU A 25 5.39 48.70 -34.40
C LEU A 25 4.53 47.63 -33.68
N TYR A 26 3.60 48.07 -32.84
CA TYR A 26 2.50 47.20 -32.41
C TYR A 26 1.19 48.00 -32.44
N PRO A 27 0.16 47.56 -33.18
CA PRO A 27 -1.16 48.16 -33.09
C PRO A 27 -1.70 48.00 -31.65
N PRO A 28 -2.58 48.90 -31.19
CA PRO A 28 -3.06 48.90 -29.82
C PRO A 28 -3.70 47.57 -29.48
N MET A 29 -3.25 47.02 -28.34
CA MET A 29 -3.74 45.80 -27.70
C MET A 29 -5.26 45.92 -27.52
N GLN A 30 -6.03 45.42 -28.49
CA GLN A 30 -7.44 45.15 -28.27
C GLN A 30 -7.50 44.12 -27.14
N ARG A 31 -8.16 44.47 -26.04
CA ARG A 31 -8.55 43.53 -24.99
C ARG A 31 -9.30 42.39 -25.66
N PHE A 32 -8.59 41.31 -25.98
CA PHE A 32 -9.20 40.01 -26.22
C PHE A 32 -9.77 39.55 -24.90
N VAL A 33 -10.99 40.00 -24.61
CA VAL A 33 -11.90 39.28 -23.70
C VAL A 33 -12.37 38.05 -24.47
N HIS A 34 -11.43 37.16 -24.79
CA HIS A 34 -11.79 35.79 -25.12
C HIS A 34 -12.24 35.16 -23.81
N GLY A 35 -13.55 35.20 -23.58
CA GLY A 35 -14.18 34.37 -22.58
C GLY A 35 -13.64 32.96 -22.76
N VAL A 36 -12.95 32.46 -21.74
CA VAL A 36 -12.56 31.05 -21.68
C VAL A 36 -13.87 30.28 -21.85
N PRO A 37 -14.07 29.49 -22.92
CA PRO A 37 -15.32 28.81 -23.14
C PRO A 37 -15.58 27.92 -21.91
N SER A 38 -16.68 28.22 -21.22
CA SER A 38 -17.13 27.48 -20.07
C SER A 38 -17.38 26.03 -20.49
N ARG A 39 -16.48 25.14 -20.07
CA ARG A 39 -16.62 23.68 -20.12
C ARG A 39 -16.81 23.12 -21.54
N MET A 40 -15.71 22.85 -22.24
CA MET A 40 -15.71 21.89 -23.36
C MET A 40 -16.34 20.58 -22.89
N SER A 41 -17.50 20.23 -23.43
CA SER A 41 -18.15 18.94 -23.20
C SER A 41 -17.27 17.86 -23.82
N ARG A 42 -16.66 17.01 -22.98
CA ARG A 42 -15.93 15.84 -23.46
C ARG A 42 -16.89 14.99 -24.31
N PRO A 43 -16.49 14.54 -25.51
CA PRO A 43 -17.34 13.66 -26.32
C PRO A 43 -17.68 12.40 -25.51
N GLU A 44 -18.96 12.02 -25.49
CA GLU A 44 -19.42 10.86 -24.73
C GLU A 44 -18.94 9.58 -25.41
N LEU A 45 -17.99 8.89 -24.76
CA LEU A 45 -17.42 7.64 -25.25
C LEU A 45 -18.42 6.50 -25.13
N GLU A 46 -18.43 5.59 -26.11
CA GLU A 46 -19.27 4.38 -26.08
C GLU A 46 -18.90 3.48 -24.89
N LYS A 47 -19.89 3.23 -24.01
CA LYS A 47 -19.70 2.45 -22.78
C LYS A 47 -19.87 0.95 -23.07
N ARG A 48 -18.78 0.17 -23.05
CA ARG A 48 -18.85 -1.29 -23.25
C ARG A 48 -19.46 -2.06 -22.07
N LYS A 49 -19.00 -1.78 -20.83
CA LYS A 49 -19.44 -2.47 -19.62
C LYS A 49 -19.43 -1.52 -18.44
N HIS A 50 -20.53 -1.51 -17.69
CA HIS A 50 -20.64 -0.80 -16.42
C HIS A 50 -20.83 -1.82 -15.29
N ALA A 51 -19.97 -1.79 -14.29
CA ALA A 51 -20.05 -2.65 -13.12
C ALA A 51 -19.74 -1.84 -11.86
N PHE A 52 -20.48 -2.10 -10.79
CA PHE A 52 -20.18 -1.54 -9.47
C PHE A 52 -19.01 -2.28 -8.84
N PHE A 53 -18.26 -1.59 -7.98
CA PHE A 53 -17.21 -2.22 -7.18
C PHE A 53 -17.81 -3.16 -6.14
N ASP A 54 -17.19 -4.35 -6.00
CA ASP A 54 -17.40 -5.27 -4.89
C ASP A 54 -16.93 -4.65 -3.55
N LEU A 55 -17.18 -5.35 -2.44
CA LEU A 55 -16.87 -4.86 -1.10
C LEU A 55 -15.37 -4.59 -0.94
N GLN A 56 -14.53 -5.54 -1.34
CA GLN A 56 -13.09 -5.43 -1.21
C GLN A 56 -12.55 -4.23 -1.99
N ARG A 57 -12.96 -4.05 -3.24
CA ARG A 57 -12.52 -2.96 -4.09
C ARG A 57 -12.96 -1.61 -3.55
N ARG A 58 -14.13 -1.51 -2.89
CA ARG A 58 -14.53 -0.29 -2.17
C ARG A 58 -13.62 0.00 -0.99
N VAL A 59 -13.30 -1.01 -0.18
CA VAL A 59 -12.41 -0.87 0.98
C VAL A 59 -11.01 -0.45 0.52
N VAL A 60 -10.45 -1.13 -0.47
CA VAL A 60 -9.15 -0.82 -1.06
C VAL A 60 -9.14 0.59 -1.63
N ALA A 61 -10.14 0.97 -2.45
CA ALA A 61 -10.21 2.31 -3.01
C ALA A 61 -10.28 3.40 -1.93
N HIS A 62 -11.07 3.20 -0.87
CA HIS A 62 -11.12 4.14 0.25
C HIS A 62 -9.74 4.27 0.92
N LYS A 63 -9.09 3.14 1.24
CA LYS A 63 -7.79 3.13 1.93
C LYS A 63 -6.66 3.69 1.08
N THR A 64 -6.63 3.40 -0.21
CA THR A 64 -5.62 3.95 -1.13
C THR A 64 -5.79 5.46 -1.29
N VAL A 65 -7.02 5.97 -1.39
CA VAL A 65 -7.27 7.42 -1.48
C VAL A 65 -6.89 8.13 -0.17
N GLU A 66 -7.29 7.57 0.97
CA GLU A 66 -6.92 8.07 2.30
C GLU A 66 -5.40 8.15 2.45
N SER A 67 -4.69 7.04 2.17
CA SER A 67 -3.22 6.98 2.20
C SER A 67 -2.57 8.02 1.29
N TRP A 68 -3.03 8.14 0.04
CA TRP A 68 -2.45 9.06 -0.96
C TRP A 68 -2.60 10.54 -0.58
N GLN A 69 -3.67 10.88 0.14
CA GLN A 69 -3.95 12.24 0.58
C GLN A 69 -3.22 12.62 1.87
N GLU A 70 -3.08 11.66 2.80
CA GLU A 70 -2.59 11.95 4.15
C GLU A 70 -1.08 11.75 4.30
N ILE A 71 -0.47 10.84 3.54
CA ILE A 71 0.93 10.45 3.71
C ILE A 71 1.81 11.20 2.71
N PRO A 72 2.89 11.88 3.13
CA PRO A 72 3.92 12.38 2.23
C PRO A 72 4.77 11.20 1.75
N HIS A 73 4.57 10.76 0.51
CA HIS A 73 5.25 9.57 -0.03
C HIS A 73 6.65 9.93 -0.51
N ALA A 74 7.64 9.15 -0.08
CA ALA A 74 8.99 9.15 -0.63
C ALA A 74 9.36 7.71 -1.02
N GLY A 75 9.92 7.55 -2.22
CA GLY A 75 10.40 6.26 -2.71
C GLY A 75 11.93 6.25 -2.76
N VAL A 76 12.54 5.20 -2.20
CA VAL A 76 13.97 4.94 -2.33
C VAL A 76 14.12 3.58 -3.02
N VAL A 77 14.96 3.54 -4.05
CA VAL A 77 15.32 2.30 -4.74
C VAL A 77 16.79 2.04 -4.41
N ILE A 78 17.06 0.85 -3.91
CA ILE A 78 18.41 0.38 -3.61
C ILE A 78 18.64 -0.97 -4.30
N ASP A 79 19.83 -1.14 -4.86
CA ASP A 79 20.29 -2.42 -5.38
C ASP A 79 21.14 -3.11 -4.31
N LEU A 80 20.76 -4.33 -3.94
CA LEU A 80 21.44 -5.12 -2.91
C LEU A 80 21.97 -6.41 -3.52
N ASP A 81 23.24 -6.73 -3.26
CA ASP A 81 23.82 -8.03 -3.59
C ASP A 81 23.36 -9.07 -2.57
N LEU A 82 22.53 -10.02 -3.01
CA LEU A 82 21.98 -11.10 -2.19
C LEU A 82 22.71 -12.43 -2.38
N THR A 83 23.87 -12.47 -3.04
CA THR A 83 24.59 -13.71 -3.39
C THR A 83 24.87 -14.58 -2.16
N GLU A 84 25.35 -13.98 -1.08
CA GLU A 84 25.65 -14.73 0.16
C GLU A 84 24.38 -15.20 0.87
N ILE A 85 23.29 -14.42 0.82
CA ILE A 85 21.99 -14.84 1.40
C ILE A 85 21.44 -16.03 0.63
N LEU A 86 21.56 -16.04 -0.70
CA LEU A 86 21.13 -17.17 -1.53
C LEU A 86 21.96 -18.43 -1.25
N ARG A 87 23.28 -18.29 -1.12
CA ARG A 87 24.19 -19.40 -0.74
C ARG A 87 23.83 -19.97 0.63
N LEU A 88 23.68 -19.10 1.63
CA LEU A 88 23.28 -19.51 2.98
C LEU A 88 21.92 -20.20 2.97
N THR A 89 20.95 -19.67 2.21
CA THR A 89 19.62 -20.30 2.09
C THR A 89 19.70 -21.70 1.48
N ALA A 90 20.62 -21.93 0.52
CA ALA A 90 20.83 -23.24 -0.07
C ALA A 90 21.43 -24.23 0.95
N LEU A 91 22.47 -23.81 1.68
CA LEU A 91 23.10 -24.61 2.74
C LEU A 91 22.11 -24.97 3.85
N LEU A 92 21.33 -23.99 4.33
CA LEU A 92 20.33 -24.21 5.37
C LEU A 92 19.25 -25.22 4.95
N ARG A 93 18.98 -25.42 3.65
CA ARG A 93 18.04 -26.46 3.19
C ARG A 93 18.59 -27.87 3.34
N GLU A 94 19.91 -28.04 3.37
CA GLU A 94 20.57 -29.33 3.51
C GLU A 94 20.67 -29.76 4.98
N GLU A 95 20.55 -28.81 5.91
CA GLU A 95 20.62 -29.07 7.35
C GLU A 95 19.38 -29.85 7.86
N PRO A 96 19.57 -30.87 8.71
CA PRO A 96 18.47 -31.70 9.22
C PRO A 96 17.40 -30.92 9.99
N GLU A 97 17.77 -29.82 10.65
CA GLU A 97 16.86 -28.96 11.40
C GLU A 97 15.79 -28.32 10.50
N TYR A 98 16.15 -28.02 9.25
CA TYR A 98 15.26 -27.39 8.27
C TYR A 98 14.60 -28.39 7.33
N ALA A 99 14.93 -29.69 7.42
CA ALA A 99 14.36 -30.72 6.56
C ALA A 99 12.82 -30.82 6.68
N SER A 100 12.27 -30.51 7.85
CA SER A 100 10.82 -30.50 8.11
C SER A 100 10.14 -29.17 7.77
N VAL A 101 10.91 -28.14 7.43
CA VAL A 101 10.46 -26.75 7.32
C VAL A 101 10.50 -26.29 5.87
N HIS A 102 9.42 -25.66 5.39
CA HIS A 102 9.39 -25.09 4.04
C HIS A 102 10.20 -23.78 3.96
N LEU A 103 11.52 -23.90 3.78
CA LEU A 103 12.43 -22.75 3.72
C LEU A 103 12.38 -22.05 2.35
N THR A 104 11.73 -20.87 2.33
CA THR A 104 11.62 -20.00 1.16
C THR A 104 12.50 -18.77 1.32
N LEU A 105 12.92 -18.17 0.19
CA LEU A 105 13.65 -16.89 0.21
C LEU A 105 12.83 -15.79 0.90
N ASN A 106 11.51 -15.77 0.69
CA ASN A 106 10.62 -14.82 1.35
C ASN A 106 10.66 -14.94 2.88
N SER A 107 10.71 -16.16 3.43
CA SER A 107 10.83 -16.36 4.88
C SER A 107 12.16 -15.84 5.43
N VAL A 108 13.26 -16.07 4.70
CA VAL A 108 14.60 -15.56 5.06
C VAL A 108 14.61 -14.03 5.02
N MET A 109 14.07 -13.43 3.96
CA MET A 109 13.99 -11.98 3.81
C MET A 109 13.08 -11.33 4.85
N LEU A 110 11.94 -11.95 5.20
CA LEU A 110 11.07 -11.46 6.29
C LEU A 110 11.83 -11.43 7.61
N LYS A 111 12.60 -12.48 7.92
CA LYS A 111 13.42 -12.50 9.13
C LYS A 111 14.53 -11.44 9.09
N PHE A 112 15.18 -11.28 7.94
CA PHE A 112 16.19 -10.23 7.74
C PHE A 112 15.61 -8.84 7.97
N ILE A 113 14.48 -8.51 7.34
CA ILE A 113 13.78 -7.22 7.52
C ILE A 113 13.38 -7.02 8.97
N ALA A 114 12.88 -8.05 9.66
CA ALA A 114 12.54 -7.95 11.08
C ALA A 114 13.76 -7.60 11.94
N VAL A 115 14.95 -8.14 11.65
CA VAL A 115 16.20 -7.78 12.34
C VAL A 115 16.62 -6.34 12.02
N CYS A 116 16.50 -5.91 10.76
CA CYS A 116 16.78 -4.53 10.37
C CYS A 116 15.86 -3.52 11.05
N LEU A 117 14.57 -3.84 11.18
CA LEU A 117 13.58 -3.00 11.88
C LEU A 117 13.83 -2.95 13.39
N GLN A 118 14.39 -4.01 14.00
CA GLN A 118 14.85 -3.94 15.40
C GLN A 118 16.05 -3.01 15.56
N ALA A 119 16.98 -3.04 14.61
CA ALA A 119 18.15 -2.15 14.61
C ALA A 119 17.79 -0.69 14.31
N SER A 120 16.68 -0.45 13.58
CA SER A 120 16.18 0.89 13.24
C SER A 120 14.72 1.09 13.65
N PRO A 121 14.45 1.39 14.94
CA PRO A 121 13.08 1.55 15.45
C PRO A 121 12.30 2.69 14.80
N GLU A 122 12.98 3.71 14.28
CA GLU A 122 12.36 4.84 13.57
C GLU A 122 11.67 4.41 12.28
N MET A 123 12.13 3.32 11.66
CA MET A 123 11.47 2.72 10.49
C MET A 123 10.23 1.91 10.87
N ASN A 124 10.11 1.47 12.12
CA ASN A 124 8.94 0.75 12.64
C ASN A 124 8.04 1.68 13.46
N ALA A 125 7.58 2.77 12.83
CA ALA A 125 6.84 3.83 13.48
C ALA A 125 5.63 4.31 12.69
N HIS A 126 4.62 4.82 13.39
CA HIS A 126 3.49 5.53 12.80
C HIS A 126 3.67 7.04 12.93
N VAL A 127 3.37 7.75 11.86
CA VAL A 127 3.38 9.22 11.84
C VAL A 127 1.94 9.71 11.88
N ALA A 128 1.58 10.48 12.90
CA ALA A 128 0.32 11.20 12.97
C ALA A 128 0.59 12.68 12.69
N TYR A 129 0.10 13.19 11.56
CA TYR A 129 0.24 14.60 11.21
C TYR A 129 -1.12 15.29 11.15
N ASN A 130 -1.28 16.37 11.90
CA ASN A 130 -2.49 17.18 11.86
C ASN A 130 -2.26 18.43 11.01
N ALA A 131 -2.79 18.41 9.79
CA ALA A 131 -2.65 19.52 8.84
C ALA A 131 -3.28 20.85 9.32
N LYS A 132 -4.23 20.83 10.27
CA LYS A 132 -4.85 22.05 10.80
C LYS A 132 -3.99 22.73 11.86
N THR A 133 -3.30 21.95 12.70
CA THR A 133 -2.46 22.49 13.77
C THR A 133 -0.98 22.56 13.37
N GLY A 134 -0.59 21.88 12.29
CA GLY A 134 0.80 21.77 11.85
C GLY A 134 1.68 20.90 12.75
N VAL A 135 1.08 20.13 13.67
CA VAL A 135 1.82 19.28 14.62
C VAL A 135 1.88 17.85 14.11
N GLY A 136 3.08 17.27 14.14
CA GLY A 136 3.34 15.86 13.86
C GLY A 136 3.80 15.11 15.10
N GLU A 137 3.39 13.85 15.21
CA GLU A 137 3.81 12.90 16.25
C GLU A 137 4.36 11.64 15.58
N LEU A 138 5.46 11.11 16.11
CA LEU A 138 6.06 9.84 15.69
C LEU A 138 5.92 8.84 16.83
N THR A 139 5.25 7.71 16.57
CA THR A 139 5.06 6.63 17.54
C THR A 139 5.81 5.39 17.08
N THR A 140 6.90 5.04 17.76
CA THR A 140 7.70 3.84 17.49
C THR A 140 7.16 2.62 18.22
N PHE A 141 7.18 1.44 17.58
CA PHE A 141 6.70 0.19 18.19
C PHE A 141 7.83 -0.81 18.44
N LYS A 142 7.78 -1.50 19.58
CA LYS A 142 8.70 -2.62 19.88
C LYS A 142 8.33 -3.89 19.11
N SER A 143 7.04 -4.15 18.98
CA SER A 143 6.56 -5.31 18.22
C SER A 143 6.64 -5.05 16.73
N ILE A 144 7.10 -6.06 15.99
CA ILE A 144 7.25 -6.00 14.54
C ILE A 144 6.21 -6.93 13.95
N ASN A 145 5.17 -6.32 13.40
CA ASN A 145 4.05 -7.02 12.78
C ASN A 145 4.07 -6.70 11.28
N ILE A 146 4.41 -7.68 10.46
CA ILE A 146 4.58 -7.49 9.01
C ILE A 146 3.34 -7.98 8.28
N ALA A 147 2.71 -7.07 7.51
CA ALA A 147 1.69 -7.43 6.53
C ALA A 147 2.36 -7.99 5.28
N THR A 148 1.94 -9.19 4.86
CA THR A 148 2.48 -9.86 3.68
C THR A 148 1.36 -10.04 2.65
N PRO A 149 1.31 -9.20 1.60
CA PRO A 149 0.34 -9.34 0.51
C PRO A 149 0.44 -10.72 -0.15
N MET A 150 -0.69 -11.42 -0.23
CA MET A 150 -0.79 -12.72 -0.86
C MET A 150 -2.09 -12.87 -1.65
N ARG A 151 -2.04 -13.75 -2.66
CA ARG A 151 -3.20 -14.08 -3.49
C ARG A 151 -4.01 -15.18 -2.81
N MET A 152 -5.29 -14.89 -2.61
CA MET A 152 -6.27 -15.81 -2.04
C MET A 152 -6.74 -16.83 -3.11
N PRO A 153 -7.37 -17.96 -2.72
CA PRO A 153 -7.85 -18.96 -3.68
C PRO A 153 -8.87 -18.43 -4.70
N ASP A 154 -9.64 -17.40 -4.32
CA ASP A 154 -10.59 -16.69 -5.20
C ASP A 154 -9.92 -15.74 -6.21
N GLY A 155 -8.59 -15.66 -6.17
CA GLY A 155 -7.76 -14.83 -7.05
C GLY A 155 -7.60 -13.39 -6.61
N ARG A 156 -8.26 -12.94 -5.53
CA ARG A 156 -8.16 -11.60 -4.97
C ARG A 156 -6.94 -11.48 -4.06
N MET A 157 -6.47 -10.27 -3.81
CA MET A 157 -5.28 -10.02 -2.99
C MET A 157 -5.65 -9.54 -1.59
N LEU A 158 -5.12 -10.20 -0.57
CA LEU A 158 -5.29 -9.81 0.83
C LEU A 158 -3.92 -9.70 1.49
N SER A 159 -3.76 -8.79 2.45
CA SER A 159 -2.50 -8.57 3.17
C SER A 159 -2.65 -8.96 4.64
N PRO A 160 -2.65 -10.26 4.97
CA PRO A 160 -2.65 -10.70 6.36
C PRO A 160 -1.31 -10.42 7.05
N VAL A 161 -1.35 -10.32 8.37
CA VAL A 161 -0.23 -9.90 9.21
C VAL A 161 0.36 -11.10 9.95
N VAL A 162 1.68 -11.27 9.83
CA VAL A 162 2.46 -12.10 10.73
C VAL A 162 2.85 -11.23 11.92
N ARG A 163 2.51 -11.66 13.14
CA ARG A 163 2.73 -10.88 14.37
C ARG A 163 3.96 -11.37 15.12
N GLY A 164 4.69 -10.46 15.76
CA GLY A 164 5.77 -10.81 16.68
C GLY A 164 7.01 -11.40 15.98
N LEU A 165 7.39 -10.91 14.79
CA LEU A 165 8.57 -11.44 14.09
C LEU A 165 9.88 -11.13 14.82
N GLU A 166 9.87 -10.20 15.77
CA GLU A 166 11.06 -9.83 16.53
C GLU A 166 11.64 -10.99 17.32
N SER A 167 10.76 -11.81 17.93
CA SER A 167 11.14 -12.92 18.80
C SER A 167 11.19 -14.28 18.08
N MET A 168 10.64 -14.38 16.87
CA MET A 168 10.55 -15.66 16.15
C MET A 168 11.91 -16.10 15.57
N THR A 169 12.23 -17.38 15.66
CA THR A 169 13.35 -17.99 14.93
C THR A 169 13.01 -18.19 13.44
N LEU A 170 14.01 -18.47 12.60
CA LEU A 170 13.77 -18.70 11.16
C LEU A 170 12.81 -19.89 10.90
N PRO A 171 12.94 -21.05 11.57
CA PRO A 171 11.95 -22.14 11.46
C PRO A 171 10.53 -21.71 11.84
N GLU A 172 10.38 -20.93 12.92
CA GLU A 172 9.08 -20.43 13.37
C GLU A 172 8.46 -19.45 12.36
N VAL A 173 9.26 -18.59 11.73
CA VAL A 173 8.79 -17.71 10.64
C VAL A 173 8.28 -18.53 9.47
N CYS A 174 9.00 -19.59 9.07
CA CYS A 174 8.53 -20.49 8.02
C CYS A 174 7.22 -21.19 8.39
N ALA A 175 7.11 -21.69 9.62
CA ALA A 175 5.88 -22.32 10.12
C ALA A 175 4.71 -21.33 10.13
N ALA A 176 4.94 -20.09 10.58
CA ALA A 176 3.95 -19.02 10.58
C ALA A 176 3.49 -18.66 9.16
N MET A 177 4.38 -18.64 8.18
CA MET A 177 4.02 -18.40 6.78
C MET A 177 3.20 -19.53 6.17
N VAL A 178 3.52 -20.80 6.48
CA VAL A 178 2.71 -21.96 6.08
C VAL A 178 1.32 -21.90 6.71
N GLU A 179 1.26 -21.57 8.00
CA GLU A 179 0.00 -21.41 8.73
C GLU A 179 -0.84 -20.27 8.14
N LEU A 180 -0.22 -19.12 7.83
CA LEU A 180 -0.90 -17.98 7.22
C LEU A 180 -1.50 -18.34 5.86
N LYS A 181 -0.79 -19.14 5.06
CA LYS A 181 -1.29 -19.67 3.78
C LYS A 181 -2.48 -20.61 3.99
N ARG A 182 -2.45 -21.45 5.03
CA ARG A 182 -3.57 -22.32 5.42
C ARG A 182 -4.80 -21.50 5.83
N GLN A 183 -4.60 -20.49 6.68
CA GLN A 183 -5.67 -19.58 7.11
C GLN A 183 -6.26 -18.80 5.94
N ALA A 184 -5.41 -18.34 5.02
CA ALA A 184 -5.84 -17.69 3.78
C ALA A 184 -6.74 -18.61 2.94
N ALA A 185 -6.39 -19.90 2.83
CA ALA A 185 -7.19 -20.86 2.07
C ALA A 185 -8.60 -21.08 2.65
N ASN A 186 -8.73 -21.02 3.97
CA ASN A 186 -10.01 -21.23 4.68
C ASN A 186 -10.88 -19.98 4.78
N THR A 187 -10.37 -18.81 4.38
CA THR A 187 -11.03 -17.53 4.64
C THR A 187 -11.79 -17.01 3.43
N ASN A 188 -13.08 -16.71 3.61
CA ASN A 188 -13.85 -15.94 2.65
C ASN A 188 -13.70 -14.43 2.92
N ILE A 189 -13.14 -13.70 1.95
CA ILE A 189 -12.83 -12.27 2.07
C ILE A 189 -14.08 -11.42 2.30
N ASP A 190 -15.21 -11.74 1.66
CA ASP A 190 -16.42 -10.93 1.76
C ASP A 190 -17.00 -11.00 3.17
N PHE A 191 -16.96 -12.17 3.81
CA PHE A 191 -17.36 -12.34 5.21
C PHE A 191 -16.37 -11.68 6.18
N LEU A 192 -15.07 -11.83 5.96
CA LEU A 192 -14.02 -11.19 6.75
C LEU A 192 -14.12 -9.66 6.74
N LEU A 193 -14.25 -9.06 5.56
CA LEU A 193 -14.36 -7.61 5.42
C LEU A 193 -15.66 -7.07 6.00
N ARG A 194 -16.74 -7.87 5.96
CA ARG A 194 -18.00 -7.51 6.60
C ARG A 194 -17.90 -7.54 8.12
N GLU A 195 -17.24 -8.55 8.69
CA GLU A 195 -16.92 -8.61 10.12
C GLU A 195 -16.06 -7.41 10.54
N ALA A 196 -15.01 -7.10 9.79
CA ALA A 196 -14.15 -5.95 10.03
C ALA A 196 -14.90 -4.60 9.95
N ALA A 197 -15.76 -4.43 8.93
CA ALA A 197 -16.56 -3.23 8.76
C ALA A 197 -17.60 -3.04 9.88
N MET A 198 -18.20 -4.14 10.36
CA MET A 198 -19.13 -4.10 11.49
C MET A 198 -18.43 -3.67 12.78
N ASN A 199 -17.24 -4.21 13.05
CA ASN A 199 -16.45 -3.86 14.23
C ASN A 199 -16.05 -2.38 14.23
N ASP A 200 -15.51 -1.87 13.11
CA ASP A 200 -15.15 -0.44 12.97
C ASP A 200 -16.38 0.48 13.08
N THR A 201 -17.51 0.08 12.48
CA THR A 201 -18.77 0.84 12.59
C THR A 201 -19.25 0.91 14.04
N TRP A 202 -19.20 -0.21 14.77
CA TRP A 202 -19.61 -0.26 16.17
C TRP A 202 -18.72 0.60 17.07
N GLU A 203 -17.41 0.58 16.85
CA GLU A 203 -16.48 1.46 17.56
C GLU A 203 -16.76 2.95 17.30
N ARG A 204 -17.09 3.32 16.06
CA ARG A 204 -17.42 4.70 15.70
C ARG A 204 -18.75 5.17 16.29
N ILE A 205 -19.75 4.29 16.32
CA ILE A 205 -21.04 4.56 16.97
C ILE A 205 -20.83 4.77 18.47
N ARG A 206 -20.04 3.91 19.13
CA ARG A 206 -19.67 4.08 20.54
C ARG A 206 -18.97 5.42 20.81
N LYS A 207 -18.20 5.92 19.84
CA LYS A 207 -17.53 7.24 19.88
C LYS A 207 -18.44 8.43 19.47
N LEU A 208 -19.76 8.22 19.33
CA LEU A 208 -20.77 9.23 18.95
C LEU A 208 -20.47 9.99 17.64
N ARG A 209 -19.70 9.38 16.72
CA ARG A 209 -19.37 10.00 15.42
C ARG A 209 -20.50 9.77 14.41
N LEU A 210 -21.54 10.60 14.47
CA LEU A 210 -22.74 10.53 13.62
C LEU A 210 -22.46 10.50 12.10
N GLY A 211 -21.34 11.07 11.65
CA GLY A 211 -20.91 11.04 10.25
C GLY A 211 -20.66 9.64 9.67
N ALA A 212 -20.46 8.62 10.50
CA ALA A 212 -20.31 7.23 10.06
C ALA A 212 -21.61 6.66 9.46
N LEU A 213 -22.78 7.13 9.90
CA LEU A 213 -24.08 6.67 9.41
C LEU A 213 -24.33 7.08 7.95
N LEU A 214 -23.79 8.23 7.54
CA LEU A 214 -23.87 8.70 6.15
C LEU A 214 -23.15 7.76 5.18
N ARG A 215 -22.13 7.00 5.63
CA ARG A 215 -21.42 6.00 4.81
C ARG A 215 -22.24 4.72 4.59
N LEU A 216 -23.22 4.44 5.45
CA LEU A 216 -24.11 3.29 5.32
C LEU A 216 -25.28 3.56 4.35
N TYR A 217 -25.66 4.82 4.17
CA TYR A 217 -26.77 5.23 3.32
C TYR A 217 -26.67 4.73 1.85
N PRO A 218 -25.50 4.80 1.17
CA PRO A 218 -25.37 4.27 -0.19
C PRO A 218 -25.60 2.76 -0.29
N ASN A 219 -25.31 2.01 0.77
CA ASN A 219 -25.55 0.55 0.81
C ASN A 219 -27.01 0.20 1.09
N LEU A 220 -27.79 1.10 1.71
CA LEU A 220 -29.21 0.91 2.02
C LEU A 220 -30.13 1.29 0.84
N VAL A 221 -29.86 2.40 0.14
CA VAL A 221 -30.81 2.98 -0.85
C VAL A 221 -30.24 3.07 -2.28
N GLY A 222 -28.93 2.83 -2.47
CA GLY A 222 -28.25 3.04 -3.75
C GLY A 222 -28.37 1.88 -4.76
N ARG A 223 -28.31 2.21 -6.07
CA ARG A 223 -28.25 1.23 -7.18
C ARG A 223 -27.02 0.31 -7.12
N GLY A 224 -25.98 0.69 -6.38
CA GLY A 224 -24.78 -0.10 -6.12
C GLY A 224 -24.80 -0.82 -4.76
N ARG A 225 -25.95 -1.23 -4.24
CA ARG A 225 -26.01 -2.00 -2.98
C ARG A 225 -25.21 -3.30 -3.08
N LEU A 226 -24.53 -3.68 -2.01
CA LEU A 226 -23.90 -4.99 -1.91
C LEU A 226 -24.98 -6.04 -1.65
N PRO A 227 -24.91 -7.23 -2.28
CA PRO A 227 -25.85 -8.30 -2.01
C PRO A 227 -25.72 -8.72 -0.53
N SER A 228 -26.86 -9.01 0.10
CA SER A 228 -26.85 -9.59 1.44
C SER A 228 -26.20 -10.97 1.41
N PRO A 229 -25.34 -11.31 2.39
CA PRO A 229 -24.69 -12.60 2.43
C PRO A 229 -25.71 -13.73 2.62
N ASN A 230 -25.45 -14.88 2.01
CA ASN A 230 -26.24 -16.08 2.24
C ASN A 230 -26.07 -16.54 3.69
N ARG A 231 -27.17 -16.59 4.45
CA ARG A 231 -27.14 -16.97 5.88
C ARG A 231 -26.54 -18.35 6.13
N ARG A 232 -26.68 -19.29 5.18
CA ARG A 232 -26.11 -20.64 5.31
C ARG A 232 -24.59 -20.62 5.22
N GLU A 233 -24.04 -19.93 4.23
CA GLU A 233 -22.60 -19.78 4.05
C GLU A 233 -21.96 -19.01 5.22
N TRP A 234 -22.67 -18.00 5.75
CA TRP A 234 -22.23 -17.30 6.95
C TRP A 234 -22.08 -18.23 8.16
N LYS A 235 -23.06 -19.12 8.40
CA LYS A 235 -22.97 -20.10 9.50
C LYS A 235 -21.82 -21.08 9.33
N VAL A 236 -21.56 -21.52 8.09
CA VAL A 236 -20.40 -22.38 7.78
C VAL A 236 -19.10 -21.62 8.07
N TYR A 237 -18.99 -20.36 7.64
CA TYR A 237 -17.82 -19.53 7.94
C TYR A 237 -17.63 -19.31 9.44
N GLU A 238 -18.71 -19.02 10.17
CA GLU A 238 -18.72 -18.82 11.62
C GLU A 238 -18.34 -20.09 12.40
N ALA A 239 -18.62 -21.28 11.85
CA ALA A 239 -18.22 -22.55 12.44
C ALA A 239 -16.70 -22.83 12.32
N ILE A 240 -15.98 -22.18 11.39
CA ILE A 240 -14.53 -22.33 11.27
C ILE A 240 -13.85 -21.68 12.49
N PRO A 241 -12.99 -22.40 13.23
CA PRO A 241 -12.27 -21.84 14.37
C PRO A 241 -11.46 -20.59 13.99
N LYS A 242 -11.41 -19.60 14.90
CA LYS A 242 -10.63 -18.36 14.68
C LYS A 242 -9.13 -18.61 14.46
N SER A 243 -8.60 -19.73 14.95
CA SER A 243 -7.20 -20.15 14.74
C SER A 243 -6.92 -20.64 13.32
N GLU A 244 -7.94 -21.07 12.58
CA GLU A 244 -7.81 -21.66 11.24
C GLU A 244 -8.19 -20.68 10.11
N ARG A 245 -8.51 -19.43 10.45
CA ARG A 245 -8.91 -18.38 9.50
C ARG A 245 -8.26 -17.05 9.84
N ILE A 246 -8.19 -16.15 8.86
CA ILE A 246 -7.74 -14.78 9.08
C ILE A 246 -8.83 -14.01 9.82
N THR A 247 -8.45 -13.29 10.87
CA THR A 247 -9.35 -12.44 11.67
C THR A 247 -9.13 -10.95 11.32
N PRO A 248 -10.10 -10.06 11.64
CA PRO A 248 -9.92 -8.62 11.44
C PRO A 248 -8.69 -8.04 12.16
N GLU A 249 -8.36 -8.56 13.34
CA GLU A 249 -7.18 -8.16 14.11
C GLU A 249 -5.87 -8.48 13.37
N ASN A 250 -5.83 -9.61 12.64
CA ASN A 250 -4.71 -10.01 11.80
C ASN A 250 -4.61 -9.19 10.50
N LEU A 251 -5.50 -8.22 10.26
CA LEU A 251 -5.40 -7.30 9.12
C LEU A 251 -4.97 -5.89 9.53
N LEU A 252 -5.34 -5.44 10.73
CA LEU A 252 -5.23 -4.05 11.15
C LEU A 252 -4.05 -3.77 12.09
N SER A 253 -3.31 -4.80 12.51
CA SER A 253 -2.22 -4.70 13.50
C SER A 253 -0.82 -4.58 12.88
N ALA A 254 -0.71 -4.41 11.56
CA ALA A 254 0.56 -4.28 10.87
C ALA A 254 1.28 -2.98 11.25
N THR A 255 2.59 -3.06 11.44
CA THR A 255 3.47 -1.89 11.58
C THR A 255 4.28 -1.64 10.30
N ALA A 256 4.55 -2.69 9.52
CA ALA A 256 5.22 -2.60 8.23
C ALA A 256 4.51 -3.49 7.20
N LEU A 257 4.62 -3.13 5.92
CA LEU A 257 4.16 -3.95 4.81
C LEU A 257 5.36 -4.39 3.97
N VAL A 258 5.51 -5.69 3.78
CA VAL A 258 6.55 -6.28 2.93
C VAL A 258 5.86 -7.03 1.81
N SER A 259 5.90 -6.46 0.61
CA SER A 259 5.44 -7.14 -0.60
C SER A 259 6.55 -7.99 -1.18
N ASN A 260 6.14 -9.11 -1.79
CA ASN A 260 6.97 -10.15 -2.40
C ASN A 260 8.31 -9.65 -2.97
N ILE A 261 9.39 -10.38 -2.65
CA ILE A 261 10.76 -10.11 -3.13
C ILE A 261 11.11 -10.98 -4.36
N GLY A 262 10.18 -11.81 -4.85
CA GLY A 262 10.31 -12.60 -6.09
C GLY A 262 9.02 -13.28 -6.53
#